data_AF-A0A5N5U672-F1
#
_entry.id   AF-A0A5N5U672-F1
#
_cell.length_a   1.000
_cell.length_b   1.000
_cell.length_c   1.000
_cell.angle_alpha   90.00
_cell.angle_beta   90.00
_cell.angle_gamma   90.00
#
_symmetry.space_group_name_H-M   'P 1'
#
loop_
_entity.id
_entity.type
_entity.pdbx_description
1 polymer ?
#
loop_
_entity_poly.entity_id
_entity_poly.type
_entity_poly.pdbx_seq_one_letter_code
_entity_poly.pdbx_strand_id
1 'polypeptide(L)'
;MVDAIRTYADYETFARRWHSETLTDHEVTLETARQRGLISERDTHRLWELLGLLNEDDVFIQLPEWLVNEKTDDVQVRLATTFVGSISRETEDAVLFKDSSPGRHLVQIAHKIRSLEHGVENAAVDSDRRERLRDMLQEEYQRFEKRDDAPYLADEWLPKSQLTAVVRRGE
;
A
#
# COMPACT_ATOMS: atom_id res chain seq x y z
N MET A 1 -1.08 -22.18 2.58
CA MET A 1 -0.72 -20.75 2.58
C MET A 1 0.65 -20.66 1.99
N VAL A 2 0.77 -20.01 0.85
CA VAL A 2 2.05 -19.91 0.18
C VAL A 2 2.87 -18.80 0.83
N ASP A 3 4.18 -19.01 0.90
CA ASP A 3 5.24 -18.06 1.30
C ASP A 3 5.21 -16.70 0.55
N ALA A 4 4.25 -16.49 -0.35
CA ALA A 4 4.11 -15.31 -1.18
C ALA A 4 3.49 -14.13 -0.42
N ILE A 5 2.45 -14.36 0.40
CA ILE A 5 1.82 -13.28 1.18
C ILE A 5 2.62 -13.09 2.47
N ARG A 6 3.31 -11.95 2.56
CA ARG A 6 4.04 -11.57 3.77
C ARG A 6 3.16 -10.68 4.64
N THR A 7 2.87 -11.18 5.83
CA THR A 7 2.11 -10.44 6.85
C THR A 7 3.07 -9.83 7.86
N TYR A 8 2.92 -8.54 8.13
CA TYR A 8 3.74 -7.82 9.10
C TYR A 8 2.90 -7.21 10.20
N ALA A 9 3.22 -7.52 11.47
CA ALA A 9 2.53 -6.95 12.63
C ALA A 9 3.12 -5.60 13.05
N ASP A 10 4.41 -5.38 12.81
CA ASP A 10 5.12 -4.16 13.20
C ASP A 10 5.84 -3.49 12.03
N TYR A 11 5.99 -2.16 12.18
CA TYR A 11 6.58 -1.30 11.17
C TYR A 11 8.07 -1.59 10.92
N GLU A 12 8.84 -1.92 11.95
CA GLU A 12 10.28 -2.13 11.82
C GLU A 12 10.60 -3.39 11.01
N THR A 13 9.87 -4.48 11.26
CA THR A 13 9.96 -5.72 10.48
C THR A 13 9.52 -5.48 9.04
N PHE A 14 8.41 -4.76 8.85
CA PHE A 14 7.95 -4.37 7.52
C PHE A 14 9.01 -3.57 6.76
N ALA A 15 9.50 -2.46 7.34
CA ALA A 15 10.47 -1.57 6.71
C ALA A 15 11.77 -2.30 6.36
N ARG A 16 12.27 -3.16 7.26
CA ARG A 16 13.47 -3.97 7.01
C ARG A 16 13.30 -4.91 5.83
N ARG A 17 12.14 -5.56 5.71
CA ARG A 17 11.88 -6.50 4.60
C ARG A 17 11.59 -5.78 3.30
N TRP A 18 10.82 -4.70 3.36
CA TRP A 18 10.48 -3.86 2.23
C TRP A 18 11.74 -3.33 1.52
N HIS A 19 12.76 -2.94 2.29
CA HIS A 19 14.02 -2.43 1.75
C HIS A 19 15.16 -3.46 1.68
N SER A 20 14.85 -4.76 1.77
CA SER A 20 15.89 -5.80 1.94
C SER A 20 16.95 -5.83 0.84
N GLU A 21 16.58 -5.57 -0.41
CA GLU A 21 17.52 -5.44 -1.53
C GLU A 21 18.48 -4.27 -1.31
N THR A 22 17.96 -3.06 -1.10
CA THR A 22 18.76 -1.86 -0.82
C THR A 22 19.71 -2.05 0.36
N LEU A 23 19.24 -2.68 1.44
CA LEU A 23 20.06 -2.96 2.63
C LEU A 23 21.20 -3.94 2.32
N THR A 24 20.94 -4.95 1.49
CA THR A 24 21.92 -5.95 1.07
C THR A 24 22.94 -5.34 0.12
N ASP A 25 22.48 -4.61 -0.90
CA ASP A 25 23.33 -3.99 -1.93
C ASP A 25 24.32 -2.97 -1.37
N HIS A 26 23.94 -2.30 -0.28
CA HIS A 26 24.80 -1.31 0.38
C HIS A 26 25.48 -1.86 1.65
N GLU A 27 25.23 -3.12 2.01
CA GLU A 27 25.73 -3.76 3.23
C GLU A 27 25.50 -2.92 4.51
N VAL A 28 24.30 -2.35 4.64
CA VAL A 28 23.94 -1.46 5.76
C VAL A 28 22.75 -1.97 6.57
N THR A 29 22.68 -1.54 7.83
CA THR A 29 21.48 -1.71 8.65
C THR A 29 20.37 -0.76 8.21
N LEU A 30 19.11 -1.08 8.56
CA LEU A 30 17.96 -0.19 8.31
C LEU A 30 18.20 1.22 8.86
N GLU A 31 18.70 1.31 10.10
CA GLU A 31 19.00 2.59 10.74
C GLU A 31 20.08 3.39 9.99
N THR A 32 21.13 2.71 9.52
CA THR A 32 22.18 3.35 8.72
C THR A 32 21.63 3.83 7.37
N ALA A 33 20.75 3.05 6.74
CA ALA A 33 20.10 3.42 5.49
C ALA A 33 19.19 4.66 5.67
N ARG A 34 18.47 4.76 6.78
CA ARG A 34 17.68 5.95 7.16
C ARG A 34 18.56 7.18 7.31
N GLN A 35 19.63 7.07 8.09
CA GLN A 35 20.55 8.18 8.36
C GLN A 35 21.25 8.69 7.09
N ARG A 36 21.54 7.78 6.15
CA ARG A 36 22.15 8.10 4.86
C ARG A 36 21.16 8.53 3.77
N GLY A 37 19.86 8.51 4.06
CA GLY A 37 18.82 8.83 3.07
C GLY A 37 18.76 7.85 1.90
N LEU A 38 19.23 6.60 2.09
CA LEU A 38 19.18 5.54 1.06
C LEU A 38 17.76 4.99 0.88
N ILE A 39 16.90 5.21 1.87
CA ILE A 39 15.50 4.82 1.85
C ILE A 39 14.62 6.02 2.21
N SER A 40 13.42 6.05 1.65
CA SER A 40 12.43 7.09 1.96
C SER A 40 11.57 6.65 3.15
N GLU A 41 11.90 7.14 4.34
CA GLU A 41 11.11 6.88 5.56
C GLU A 41 9.67 7.40 5.40
N ARG A 42 9.51 8.55 4.74
CA ARG A 42 8.20 9.13 4.46
C ARG A 42 7.33 8.22 3.61
N ASP A 43 7.87 7.66 2.53
CA ASP A 43 7.09 6.80 1.63
C ASP A 43 6.82 5.44 2.27
N THR A 44 7.77 4.93 3.06
CA THR A 44 7.62 3.68 3.82
C THR A 44 6.53 3.81 4.89
N HIS A 45 6.51 4.93 5.63
CA HIS A 45 5.47 5.21 6.61
C HIS A 45 4.09 5.35 5.94
N ARG A 46 4.01 6.06 4.82
CA ARG A 46 2.76 6.22 4.07
C ARG A 46 2.21 4.88 3.53
N LEU A 47 3.10 3.99 3.10
CA LEU A 47 2.71 2.64 2.73
C LEU A 47 2.22 1.85 3.95
N TRP A 48 2.86 1.99 5.11
CA TRP A 48 2.39 1.37 6.35
C TRP A 48 1.02 1.89 6.80
N GLU A 49 0.77 3.19 6.64
CA GLU A 49 -0.54 3.81 6.89
C GLU A 49 -1.62 3.20 5.99
N LEU A 50 -1.33 3.03 4.70
CA LEU A 50 -2.21 2.34 3.74
C LEU A 50 -2.51 0.91 4.20
N LEU A 51 -1.47 0.12 4.51
CA LEU A 51 -1.65 -1.27 4.93
C LEU A 51 -2.52 -1.40 6.19
N GLY A 52 -2.55 -0.38 7.05
CA GLY A 52 -3.44 -0.33 8.22
C GLY A 52 -4.89 0.06 7.95
N LEU A 53 -5.25 0.34 6.71
CA LEU A 53 -6.63 0.63 6.27
C LEU A 53 -7.19 -0.45 5.34
N LEU A 54 -6.36 -1.41 4.91
CA LEU A 54 -6.79 -2.51 4.05
C LEU A 54 -7.70 -3.47 4.82
N ASN A 55 -8.69 -4.04 4.13
CA ASN A 55 -9.48 -5.13 4.68
C ASN A 55 -8.62 -6.37 4.86
N GLU A 56 -9.11 -7.35 5.64
CA GLU A 56 -8.38 -8.61 5.86
C GLU A 56 -8.09 -9.37 4.56
N ASP A 57 -8.98 -9.29 3.58
CA ASP A 57 -8.85 -9.98 2.30
C ASP A 57 -8.03 -9.17 1.27
N ASP A 58 -7.72 -7.91 1.57
CA ASP A 58 -6.96 -7.05 0.69
C ASP A 58 -5.46 -7.22 0.91
N VAL A 59 -4.73 -7.23 -0.20
CA VAL A 59 -3.27 -7.26 -0.25
C VAL A 59 -2.75 -6.12 -1.10
N PHE A 60 -1.59 -5.60 -0.70
CA PHE A 60 -0.79 -4.71 -1.52
C PHE A 60 0.19 -5.54 -2.35
N ILE A 61 0.19 -5.37 -3.67
CA ILE A 61 1.13 -6.03 -4.56
C ILE A 61 2.04 -5.03 -5.26
N GLN A 62 3.27 -5.43 -5.50
CA GLN A 62 4.20 -4.75 -6.39
C GLN A 62 4.50 -5.62 -7.60
N LEU A 63 4.31 -5.05 -8.78
CA LEU A 63 4.56 -5.65 -10.08
C LEU A 63 5.75 -4.97 -10.77
N PRO A 64 6.56 -5.71 -11.54
CA PRO A 64 7.61 -5.12 -12.34
C PRO A 64 7.02 -4.27 -13.48
N GLU A 65 7.71 -3.19 -13.85
CA GLU A 65 7.23 -2.23 -14.85
C GLU A 65 6.85 -2.88 -16.19
N TRP A 66 7.64 -3.86 -16.65
CA TRP A 66 7.37 -4.55 -17.91
C TRP A 66 6.03 -5.30 -17.88
N LEU A 67 5.65 -5.87 -16.73
CA LEU A 67 4.38 -6.59 -16.58
C LEU A 67 3.22 -5.62 -16.54
N VAL A 68 3.36 -4.48 -15.85
CA VAL A 68 2.33 -3.43 -15.87
C VAL A 68 2.10 -2.94 -17.30
N ASN A 69 3.18 -2.66 -18.05
CA ASN A 69 3.08 -2.24 -19.45
C ASN A 69 2.38 -3.26 -20.36
N GLU A 70 2.51 -4.55 -20.09
CA GLU A 70 1.83 -5.59 -20.87
C GLU A 70 0.33 -5.67 -20.53
N LYS A 71 -0.04 -5.33 -19.29
CA LYS A 71 -1.35 -5.67 -18.70
C LYS A 71 -2.29 -4.49 -18.48
N THR A 72 -1.83 -3.25 -18.66
CA THR A 72 -2.68 -2.05 -18.55
C THR A 72 -2.84 -1.38 -19.92
N ASP A 73 -4.08 -1.16 -20.35
CA ASP A 73 -4.39 -0.74 -21.73
C ASP A 73 -4.03 0.71 -22.10
N ASP A 74 -3.83 1.65 -21.16
CA ASP A 74 -3.25 2.97 -21.51
C ASP A 74 -2.90 3.85 -20.29
N VAL A 75 -2.10 4.87 -20.63
CA VAL A 75 -1.90 6.21 -20.05
C VAL A 75 -0.57 6.44 -19.34
N GLN A 76 0.20 7.35 -19.98
CA GLN A 76 1.42 8.10 -19.64
C GLN A 76 1.55 8.68 -18.20
N VAL A 77 0.72 8.28 -17.25
CA VAL A 77 0.93 8.52 -15.83
C VAL A 77 1.99 7.51 -15.37
N ARG A 78 3.10 7.96 -14.78
CA ARG A 78 4.17 7.10 -14.21
C ARG A 78 3.57 5.78 -13.71
N LEU A 79 3.83 4.69 -14.44
CA LEU A 79 3.18 3.39 -14.26
C LEU A 79 3.08 3.07 -12.78
N ALA A 80 1.86 2.89 -12.29
CA ALA A 80 1.68 2.39 -10.95
C ALA A 80 2.18 0.95 -10.95
N THR A 81 3.40 0.71 -10.46
CA THR A 81 3.93 -0.64 -10.19
C THR A 81 3.34 -1.25 -8.94
N THR A 82 2.36 -0.58 -8.32
CA THR A 82 1.82 -0.93 -7.02
C THR A 82 0.29 -0.90 -7.09
N PHE A 83 -0.33 -1.95 -6.58
CA PHE A 83 -1.78 -2.14 -6.61
C PHE A 83 -2.28 -2.69 -5.28
N VAL A 84 -3.54 -2.43 -4.97
CA VAL A 84 -4.27 -2.99 -3.83
C VAL A 84 -5.47 -3.74 -4.37
N GLY A 85 -5.72 -4.95 -3.89
CA GLY A 85 -6.85 -5.77 -4.33
C GLY A 85 -6.92 -7.08 -3.54
N SER A 86 -7.78 -8.00 -3.95
CA SER A 86 -7.98 -9.27 -3.25
C SER A 86 -7.42 -10.45 -4.03
N ILE A 87 -6.90 -11.47 -3.33
CA ILE A 87 -6.54 -12.76 -3.93
C ILE A 87 -7.75 -13.69 -3.78
N SER A 88 -8.49 -13.85 -4.88
CA SER A 88 -9.72 -14.65 -4.86
C SER A 88 -9.49 -16.16 -5.01
N ARG A 89 -8.40 -16.54 -5.70
CA ARG A 89 -7.98 -17.93 -5.90
C ARG A 89 -6.47 -18.01 -5.98
N GLU A 90 -5.94 -19.17 -5.59
CA GLU A 90 -4.51 -19.46 -5.63
C GLU A 90 -4.29 -20.87 -6.19
N THR A 91 -3.33 -21.00 -7.10
CA THR A 91 -2.76 -22.28 -7.54
C THR A 91 -1.33 -22.40 -7.00
N GLU A 92 -0.59 -23.46 -7.36
CA GLU A 92 0.82 -23.57 -7.00
C GLU A 92 1.63 -22.40 -7.56
N ASP A 93 1.43 -22.06 -8.84
CA ASP A 93 2.27 -21.12 -9.60
C ASP A 93 1.70 -19.70 -9.72
N ALA A 94 0.40 -19.49 -9.50
CA ALA A 94 -0.25 -18.20 -9.78
C ALA A 94 -1.34 -17.84 -8.76
N VAL A 95 -1.69 -16.55 -8.72
CA VAL A 95 -2.80 -16.01 -7.93
C VAL A 95 -3.77 -15.27 -8.83
N LEU A 96 -5.08 -15.41 -8.60
CA LEU A 96 -6.11 -14.64 -9.27
C LEU A 96 -6.38 -13.37 -8.47
N PHE A 97 -5.83 -12.26 -8.93
CA PHE A 97 -5.95 -10.95 -8.30
C PHE A 97 -7.15 -10.19 -8.86
N LYS A 98 -7.97 -9.64 -7.98
CA LYS A 98 -9.25 -9.00 -8.31
C LYS A 98 -9.44 -7.66 -7.62
N ASP A 99 -10.41 -6.90 -8.13
CA ASP A 99 -10.87 -5.64 -7.53
C ASP A 99 -9.72 -4.64 -7.31
N SER A 100 -8.78 -4.63 -8.26
CA SER A 100 -7.49 -3.98 -8.06
C SER A 100 -7.54 -2.47 -8.28
N SER A 101 -6.86 -1.71 -7.44
CA SER A 101 -6.77 -0.25 -7.58
C SER A 101 -5.33 0.22 -7.47
N PRO A 102 -4.93 1.28 -8.20
CA PRO A 102 -3.57 1.82 -8.11
C PRO A 102 -3.20 2.23 -6.68
N GLY A 103 -2.11 1.66 -6.17
CA GLY A 103 -1.66 1.86 -4.80
C GLY A 103 -1.33 3.33 -4.50
N ARG A 104 -0.76 4.06 -5.46
CA ARG A 104 -0.33 5.46 -5.25
C ARG A 104 -1.46 6.39 -4.80
N HIS A 105 -2.65 6.26 -5.38
CA HIS A 105 -3.80 7.09 -5.00
C HIS A 105 -4.30 6.72 -3.62
N LEU A 106 -4.43 5.42 -3.34
CA LEU A 106 -4.82 4.91 -2.03
C LEU A 106 -3.83 5.30 -0.93
N VAL A 107 -2.53 5.32 -1.21
CA VAL A 107 -1.50 5.84 -0.28
C VAL A 107 -1.77 7.31 0.09
N GLN A 108 -2.18 8.14 -0.88
CA GLN A 108 -2.48 9.55 -0.61
C GLN A 108 -3.73 9.72 0.25
N ILE A 109 -4.79 8.96 -0.04
CA ILE A 109 -6.01 8.96 0.78
C ILE A 109 -5.68 8.46 2.20
N ALA A 110 -4.98 7.33 2.33
CA ALA A 110 -4.61 6.75 3.61
C ALA A 110 -3.82 7.72 4.49
N HIS A 111 -2.83 8.40 3.90
CA HIS A 111 -2.06 9.43 4.59
C HIS A 111 -2.93 10.61 5.04
N LYS A 112 -3.90 11.01 4.22
CA LYS A 112 -4.84 12.09 4.57
C LYS A 112 -5.77 11.68 5.71
N ILE A 113 -6.30 10.45 5.69
CA ILE A 113 -7.08 9.86 6.78
C ILE A 113 -6.29 9.93 8.08
N ARG A 114 -5.05 9.43 8.12
CA ARG A 114 -4.21 9.47 9.33
C ARG A 114 -3.96 10.89 9.81
N SER A 115 -3.67 11.84 8.91
CA SER A 115 -3.51 13.25 9.26
C SER A 115 -4.76 13.86 9.89
N LEU A 116 -5.95 13.53 9.37
CA LEU A 116 -7.22 13.99 9.90
C LEU A 116 -7.54 13.37 11.26
N GLU A 117 -7.28 12.08 11.48
CA GLU A 117 -7.43 11.42 12.79
C GLU A 117 -6.60 12.12 13.86
N HIS A 118 -5.31 12.36 13.59
CA HIS A 118 -4.44 13.12 14.48
C HIS A 118 -4.99 14.53 14.71
N GLY A 119 -5.55 15.17 13.69
CA GLY A 119 -6.21 16.47 13.81
C GLY A 119 -7.41 16.42 14.76
N VAL A 120 -8.27 15.41 14.65
CA VAL A 120 -9.45 15.21 15.51
C VAL A 120 -9.06 14.95 16.96
N GLU A 121 -8.02 14.14 17.19
CA GLU A 121 -7.47 13.87 18.52
C GLU A 121 -6.93 15.14 19.19
N ASN A 122 -6.24 15.98 18.42
CA ASN A 122 -5.63 17.21 18.92
C ASN A 122 -6.60 18.40 19.04
N ALA A 123 -7.80 18.32 18.45
CA ALA A 123 -8.83 19.38 18.49
C ALA A 123 -9.75 19.30 19.72
N ALA A 124 -9.27 18.78 20.86
CA ALA A 124 -10.10 18.43 22.02
C ALA A 124 -10.97 19.57 22.59
N VAL A 125 -10.56 20.83 22.41
CA VAL A 125 -11.19 22.00 23.04
C VAL A 125 -12.09 22.80 22.08
N ASP A 126 -12.02 22.53 20.77
CA ASP A 126 -12.77 23.26 19.73
C ASP A 126 -13.77 22.30 19.06
N SER A 127 -15.01 22.32 19.53
CA SER A 127 -16.08 21.42 19.07
C SER A 127 -16.37 21.59 17.58
N ASP A 128 -16.42 22.83 17.11
CA ASP A 128 -16.82 23.16 15.74
C ASP A 128 -15.72 22.74 14.76
N ARG A 129 -14.46 22.97 15.13
CA ARG A 129 -13.31 22.47 14.37
C ARG A 129 -13.27 20.94 14.37
N ARG A 130 -13.55 20.32 15.51
CA ARG A 130 -13.54 18.84 15.64
C ARG A 130 -14.63 18.20 14.80
N GLU A 131 -15.82 18.79 14.73
CA GLU A 131 -16.92 18.32 13.88
C GLU A 131 -16.53 18.39 12.39
N ARG A 132 -16.04 19.53 11.92
CA ARG A 132 -15.57 19.67 10.53
C ARG A 132 -14.49 18.65 10.17
N LEU A 133 -13.54 18.39 11.07
CA LEU A 133 -12.50 17.39 10.84
C LEU A 133 -13.06 15.97 10.75
N ARG A 134 -14.11 15.65 11.52
CA ARG A 134 -14.79 14.35 11.42
C ARG A 134 -15.56 14.20 10.12
N ASP A 135 -16.24 15.25 9.66
CA ASP A 135 -16.96 15.23 8.38
C ASP A 135 -15.97 14.96 7.23
N MET A 136 -14.86 15.70 7.21
CA MET A 136 -13.78 15.48 6.24
C MET A 136 -13.17 14.08 6.36
N LEU A 137 -12.99 13.56 7.57
CA LEU A 137 -12.46 12.21 7.79
C LEU A 137 -13.42 11.15 7.22
N GLN A 138 -14.72 11.30 7.44
CA GLN A 138 -15.75 10.42 6.90
C GLN A 138 -15.78 10.45 5.36
N GLU A 139 -15.65 11.63 4.75
CA GLU A 139 -15.56 11.76 3.29
C GLU A 139 -14.35 11.00 2.72
N GLU A 140 -13.18 11.10 3.37
CA GLU A 140 -11.98 10.41 2.90
C GLU A 140 -12.07 8.88 3.11
N TYR A 141 -12.67 8.42 4.20
CA TYR A 141 -12.97 7.00 4.39
C TYR A 141 -13.88 6.47 3.27
N GLN A 142 -14.94 7.20 2.91
CA GLN A 142 -15.81 6.82 1.79
C GLN A 142 -15.06 6.81 0.45
N ARG A 143 -14.13 7.74 0.21
CA ARG A 143 -13.29 7.73 -1.00
C ARG A 143 -12.38 6.50 -1.03
N PHE A 144 -11.81 6.14 0.11
CA PHE A 144 -10.98 4.95 0.24
C PHE A 144 -11.76 3.67 -0.07
N GLU A 145 -12.96 3.53 0.51
CA GLU A 145 -13.84 2.37 0.32
C GLU A 145 -14.30 2.23 -1.15
N LYS A 146 -14.68 3.35 -1.78
CA LYS A 146 -15.11 3.34 -3.19
C LYS A 146 -13.98 3.02 -4.16
N ARG A 147 -12.72 3.27 -3.75
CA ARG A 147 -11.52 3.18 -4.60
C ARG A 147 -11.66 3.97 -5.91
N ASP A 148 -12.40 5.09 -5.87
CA ASP A 148 -12.73 5.93 -7.03
C ASP A 148 -11.48 6.70 -7.52
N ASP A 149 -10.61 6.08 -8.33
CA ASP A 149 -9.76 6.76 -9.35
C ASP A 149 -8.90 5.76 -10.19
N ALA A 150 -9.17 5.69 -11.51
CA ALA A 150 -8.28 5.28 -12.63
C ALA A 150 -7.55 3.89 -12.57
N PRO A 151 -6.94 3.44 -13.69
CA PRO A 151 -7.15 2.13 -14.31
C PRO A 151 -6.89 0.94 -13.36
N TYR A 152 -7.87 0.03 -13.33
CA TYR A 152 -7.83 -1.23 -12.63
C TYR A 152 -6.97 -2.22 -13.44
N LEU A 153 -6.09 -3.00 -12.79
CA LEU A 153 -5.66 -4.26 -13.38
C LEU A 153 -6.93 -5.12 -13.49
N ALA A 154 -7.26 -5.59 -14.68
CA ALA A 154 -8.39 -6.49 -14.86
C ALA A 154 -8.21 -7.72 -13.95
N ASP A 155 -9.30 -8.40 -13.61
CA ASP A 155 -9.23 -9.67 -12.89
C ASP A 155 -8.29 -10.63 -13.61
N GLU A 156 -7.11 -10.88 -13.03
CA GLU A 156 -6.02 -11.50 -13.76
C GLU A 156 -5.25 -12.52 -12.94
N TRP A 157 -4.82 -13.58 -13.63
CA TRP A 157 -3.88 -14.55 -13.11
C TRP A 157 -2.47 -13.99 -13.17
N LEU A 158 -1.90 -13.72 -12.01
CA LEU A 158 -0.54 -13.24 -11.84
C LEU A 158 0.37 -14.41 -11.43
N PRO A 159 1.40 -14.74 -12.22
CA PRO A 159 2.40 -15.74 -11.83
C PRO A 159 3.16 -15.27 -10.59
N LYS A 160 3.29 -16.12 -9.57
CA LYS A 160 3.98 -15.78 -8.31
C LYS A 160 5.45 -15.44 -8.53
N SER A 161 6.10 -16.07 -9.51
CA SER A 161 7.48 -15.80 -9.90
C SER A 161 7.70 -14.37 -10.43
N GLN A 162 6.64 -13.67 -10.82
CA GLN A 162 6.68 -12.31 -11.35
C GLN A 162 6.22 -11.26 -10.33
N LEU A 163 5.74 -11.68 -9.16
CA LEU A 163 5.35 -10.76 -8.08
C LEU A 163 6.60 -10.32 -7.32
N THR A 164 6.87 -9.01 -7.34
CA THR A 164 8.00 -8.43 -6.58
C THR A 164 7.70 -8.48 -5.08
N ALA A 165 6.47 -8.15 -4.69
CA ALA A 165 6.02 -8.26 -3.31
C ALA A 165 4.52 -8.47 -3.24
N VAL A 166 4.07 -9.25 -2.26
CA VAL A 166 2.66 -9.33 -1.82
C VAL A 166 2.65 -9.15 -0.31
N VAL A 167 2.03 -8.08 0.15
CA VAL A 167 2.11 -7.61 1.53
C VAL A 167 0.74 -7.39 2.11
N ARG A 168 0.57 -7.81 3.36
CA ARG A 168 -0.58 -7.50 4.22
C ARG A 168 -0.08 -7.04 5.59
N ARG A 169 -0.86 -6.21 6.27
CA ARG A 169 -0.64 -5.94 7.70
C ARG A 169 -1.34 -6.99 8.56
N GLY A 170 -0.61 -7.53 9.52
CA GLY A 170 -1.16 -8.39 10.57
C GLY A 170 -1.64 -7.55 11.74
N GLU A 171 -2.65 -8.05 12.44
CA GLU A 171 -3.01 -7.56 13.78
C GLU A 171 -2.00 -8.02 14.84
#